data_AF-A0A4Q2Z904-F1
#
_entry.id   AF-A0A4Q2Z904-F1
#
_cell.length_a   1.000
_cell.length_b   1.000
_cell.length_c   1.000
_cell.angle_alpha   90.00
_cell.angle_beta   90.00
_cell.angle_gamma   90.00
#
_symmetry.space_group_name_H-M   'P 1'
#
loop_
_entity.id
_entity.type
_entity.pdbx_description
1 polymer ?
#
loop_
_entity_poly.entity_id
_entity_poly.type
_entity_poly.pdbx_seq_one_letter_code
_entity_poly.pdbx_strand_id
1 'polypeptide(L)'
;LAVTAEEKGLVGADYYANNPTLPKGDLVANVNLDMPIINYKFEDIVPFGAAHSTIGQIATKAAAEVGVTVSPDSRPDEAFFVRSDHYRFVQQGIPSIFLWPGERGPGKAGVDAFLANNYHKPSDELVQTPAIDWESGVRFVDVNYRIARAIADGDQKPMWNKGDFFGTVFGGAMAK
;
A
#
# COMPACT_ATOMS: atom_id res chain seq x y z
N LEU A 1 -13.01 -0.98 2.71
CA LEU A 1 -13.46 0.39 2.35
C LEU A 1 -13.26 0.54 0.86
N ALA A 2 -14.26 1.00 0.11
CA ALA A 2 -14.09 1.43 -1.27
C ALA A 2 -14.31 2.95 -1.29
N VAL A 3 -13.28 3.69 -1.65
CA VAL A 3 -13.30 5.16 -1.61
C VAL A 3 -13.79 5.72 -2.94
N THR A 4 -14.22 6.98 -2.90
CA THR A 4 -14.66 7.72 -4.08
C THR A 4 -13.80 8.97 -4.26
N ALA A 5 -13.63 9.43 -5.50
CA ALA A 5 -12.96 10.69 -5.79
C ALA A 5 -11.51 10.78 -5.24
N GLU A 6 -10.79 9.66 -5.27
CA GLU A 6 -9.34 9.56 -5.03
C GLU A 6 -8.61 10.53 -6.00
N GLU A 7 -8.88 10.37 -7.30
CA GLU A 7 -8.29 11.17 -8.39
C GLU A 7 -8.69 12.66 -8.37
N LYS A 8 -9.55 13.09 -7.44
CA LYS A 8 -9.89 14.50 -7.19
C LYS A 8 -9.23 15.07 -5.94
N GLY A 9 -8.27 14.36 -5.36
CA GLY A 9 -7.53 14.78 -4.17
C GLY A 9 -7.87 13.99 -2.91
N LEU A 10 -8.10 12.68 -3.04
CA LEU A 10 -8.33 11.74 -1.94
C LEU A 10 -9.61 12.05 -1.14
N VAL A 11 -10.64 12.57 -1.80
CA VAL A 11 -11.80 13.20 -1.13
C VAL A 11 -12.59 12.18 -0.29
N GLY A 12 -12.84 10.99 -0.81
CA GLY A 12 -13.58 9.95 -0.09
C GLY A 12 -12.81 9.40 1.11
N ALA A 13 -11.50 9.18 0.96
CA ALA A 13 -10.65 8.77 2.08
C ALA A 13 -10.51 9.86 3.13
N ASP A 14 -10.39 11.13 2.72
CA ASP A 14 -10.33 12.27 3.64
C ASP A 14 -11.60 12.36 4.47
N TYR A 15 -12.77 12.24 3.83
CA TYR A 15 -14.04 12.22 4.53
C TYR A 15 -14.10 11.08 5.55
N TYR A 16 -13.78 9.85 5.15
CA TYR A 16 -13.86 8.69 6.05
C TYR A 16 -12.83 8.77 7.19
N ALA A 17 -11.60 9.20 6.92
CA ALA A 17 -10.55 9.32 7.94
C ALA A 17 -10.94 10.35 9.03
N ASN A 18 -11.63 11.42 8.67
CA ASN A 18 -12.14 12.41 9.63
C ASN A 18 -13.49 12.02 10.26
N ASN A 19 -14.24 11.10 9.65
CA ASN A 19 -15.56 10.67 10.10
C ASN A 19 -15.67 9.13 10.12
N PRO A 20 -14.81 8.42 10.87
CA PRO A 20 -14.84 6.97 10.88
C PRO A 20 -16.13 6.47 11.51
N THR A 21 -16.67 5.37 10.99
CA THR A 21 -17.81 4.68 11.61
C THR A 21 -17.42 3.91 12.87
N LEU A 22 -16.12 3.74 13.11
CA LEU A 22 -15.54 3.13 14.31
C LEU A 22 -15.22 4.19 15.37
N PRO A 23 -15.30 3.85 16.67
CA PRO A 23 -14.84 4.73 17.73
C PRO A 23 -13.38 5.15 17.56
N LYS A 24 -13.05 6.33 18.09
CA LYS A 24 -11.68 6.84 18.06
C LYS A 24 -10.74 5.89 18.80
N GLY A 25 -9.67 5.46 18.11
CA GLY A 25 -8.68 4.52 18.64
C GLY A 25 -8.92 3.05 18.28
N ASP A 26 -10.07 2.73 17.67
CA ASP A 26 -10.38 1.38 17.17
C ASP A 26 -9.96 1.18 15.71
N LEU A 27 -9.72 2.26 14.98
CA LEU A 27 -9.06 2.21 13.68
C LEU A 27 -7.54 2.18 13.87
N VAL A 28 -6.97 0.97 13.83
CA VAL A 28 -5.59 0.72 14.28
C VAL A 28 -4.56 0.72 13.16
N ALA A 29 -4.99 0.48 11.92
CA ALA A 29 -4.13 0.50 10.74
C ALA A 29 -4.94 0.66 9.46
N ASN A 30 -4.25 1.01 8.37
CA ASN A 30 -4.77 0.98 7.01
C ASN A 30 -3.85 0.15 6.11
N VAL A 31 -4.45 -0.78 5.34
CA VAL A 31 -3.78 -1.54 4.27
C VAL A 31 -4.43 -1.13 2.97
N ASN A 32 -3.72 -0.32 2.18
CA ASN A 32 -4.23 0.28 0.95
C ASN A 32 -3.81 -0.51 -0.27
N LEU A 33 -4.78 -0.72 -1.16
CA LEU A 33 -4.61 -1.40 -2.42
C LEU A 33 -4.99 -0.42 -3.52
N ASP A 34 -4.01 -0.03 -4.31
CA ASP A 34 -4.17 0.89 -5.43
C ASP A 34 -3.12 0.57 -6.51
N MET A 35 -3.49 0.72 -7.77
CA MET A 35 -2.67 0.42 -8.95
C MET A 35 -1.86 -0.90 -8.88
N PRO A 36 -2.49 -2.08 -8.77
CA PRO A 36 -1.76 -3.34 -8.92
C PRO A 36 -1.29 -3.49 -10.38
N ILE A 37 -0.05 -3.09 -10.69
CA ILE A 37 0.53 -3.31 -12.02
C ILE A 37 0.95 -4.79 -12.14
N ILE A 38 0.02 -5.62 -12.60
CA ILE A 38 0.14 -7.09 -12.65
C ILE A 38 0.19 -7.61 -14.10
N ASN A 39 0.83 -6.87 -15.01
CA ASN A 39 1.04 -7.28 -16.40
C ASN A 39 2.34 -8.10 -16.59
N TYR A 40 2.95 -8.53 -15.49
CA TYR A 40 4.17 -9.32 -15.43
C TYR A 40 4.19 -10.16 -14.16
N LYS A 41 4.99 -11.22 -14.17
CA LYS A 41 5.24 -12.04 -12.98
C LYS A 41 6.18 -11.33 -12.02
N PHE A 42 5.65 -10.71 -10.97
CA PHE A 42 6.49 -10.03 -9.98
C PHE A 42 7.27 -11.02 -9.10
N GLU A 43 8.50 -10.62 -8.76
CA GLU A 43 9.43 -11.36 -7.92
C GLU A 43 9.60 -10.72 -6.52
N ASP A 44 9.18 -9.47 -6.41
CA ASP A 44 9.24 -8.66 -5.20
C ASP A 44 8.02 -7.73 -5.10
N ILE A 45 7.86 -7.10 -3.94
CA ILE A 45 6.89 -6.03 -3.71
C ILE A 45 7.60 -4.80 -3.12
N VAL A 46 7.02 -3.63 -3.34
CA VAL A 46 7.41 -2.37 -2.69
C VAL A 46 6.32 -1.99 -1.69
N PRO A 47 6.54 -2.19 -0.38
CA PRO A 47 5.60 -1.82 0.67
C PRO A 47 5.85 -0.38 1.15
N PHE A 48 5.31 0.61 0.45
CA PHE A 48 5.34 2.01 0.90
C PHE A 48 4.72 2.13 2.29
N GLY A 49 5.40 2.81 3.21
CA GLY A 49 4.97 2.89 4.61
C GLY A 49 5.66 1.90 5.55
N ALA A 50 6.26 0.83 5.03
CA ALA A 50 6.86 -0.22 5.86
C ALA A 50 7.97 0.28 6.79
N ALA A 51 8.73 1.31 6.39
CA ALA A 51 9.81 1.87 7.19
C ALA A 51 9.32 2.71 8.39
N HIS A 52 8.04 3.10 8.42
CA HIS A 52 7.50 4.03 9.40
C HIS A 52 6.83 3.35 10.60
N SER A 53 6.50 2.07 10.51
CA SER A 53 5.73 1.37 11.54
C SER A 53 6.06 -0.11 11.65
N THR A 54 5.53 -0.77 12.68
CA THR A 54 5.64 -2.21 12.88
C THR A 54 4.97 -3.03 11.75
N ILE A 55 4.14 -2.41 10.91
CA ILE A 55 3.52 -3.06 9.74
C ILE A 55 4.58 -3.56 8.75
N GLY A 56 5.76 -2.93 8.68
CA GLY A 56 6.83 -3.36 7.77
C GLY A 56 7.30 -4.81 8.00
N GLN A 57 7.38 -5.24 9.25
CA GLN A 57 7.74 -6.63 9.59
C GLN A 57 6.63 -7.61 9.16
N ILE A 58 5.37 -7.22 9.34
CA ILE A 58 4.20 -7.99 8.90
C ILE A 58 4.22 -8.15 7.38
N ALA A 59 4.47 -7.06 6.64
CA ALA A 59 4.54 -7.07 5.18
C ALA A 59 5.68 -7.95 4.65
N THR A 60 6.84 -7.92 5.29
CA THR A 60 7.99 -8.76 4.91
C THR A 60 7.67 -10.24 5.10
N LYS A 61 7.01 -10.61 6.21
CA LYS A 61 6.57 -11.99 6.44
C LYS A 61 5.50 -12.43 5.42
N ALA A 62 4.49 -11.60 5.18
CA ALA A 62 3.44 -11.88 4.21
C ALA A 62 3.97 -12.07 2.79
N ALA A 63 4.94 -11.24 2.37
CA ALA A 63 5.64 -11.40 1.09
C ALA A 63 6.38 -12.76 0.99
N ALA A 64 7.11 -13.14 2.04
CA ALA A 64 7.84 -14.41 2.06
C ALA A 64 6.90 -15.63 1.96
N GLU A 65 5.71 -15.57 2.55
CA GLU A 65 4.70 -16.64 2.50
C GLU A 65 4.15 -16.90 1.09
N VAL A 66 4.19 -15.90 0.20
CA VAL A 66 3.83 -16.07 -1.23
C VAL A 66 5.04 -16.25 -2.14
N GLY A 67 6.23 -16.43 -1.56
CA GLY A 67 7.48 -16.66 -2.27
C GLY A 67 8.08 -15.43 -2.95
N VAL A 68 7.84 -14.22 -2.43
CA VAL A 68 8.48 -12.97 -2.93
C VAL A 68 9.24 -12.24 -1.85
N THR A 69 10.16 -11.38 -2.27
CA THR A 69 10.90 -10.49 -1.35
C THR A 69 10.27 -9.10 -1.27
N VAL A 70 10.67 -8.32 -0.28
CA VAL A 70 10.41 -6.88 -0.27
C VAL A 70 11.61 -6.14 -0.87
N SER A 71 11.34 -5.07 -1.60
CA SER A 71 12.34 -4.15 -2.13
C SER A 71 12.09 -2.73 -1.63
N PRO A 72 13.14 -1.89 -1.53
CA PRO A 72 12.96 -0.48 -1.26
C PRO A 72 12.20 0.21 -2.40
N ASP A 73 11.66 1.39 -2.12
CA ASP A 73 11.15 2.30 -3.15
C ASP A 73 12.26 2.62 -4.16
N SER A 74 12.03 2.31 -5.44
CA SER A 74 12.97 2.57 -6.53
C SER A 74 12.96 4.03 -7.01
N ARG A 75 11.97 4.83 -6.60
CA ARG A 75 11.77 6.24 -6.98
C ARG A 75 11.41 7.09 -5.75
N PRO A 76 12.26 7.16 -4.72
CA PRO A 76 11.97 7.87 -3.46
C PRO A 76 11.65 9.36 -3.64
N ASP A 77 12.20 9.97 -4.69
CA ASP A 77 12.00 11.35 -5.13
C ASP A 77 10.57 11.63 -5.63
N GLU A 78 9.81 10.61 -6.02
CA GLU A 78 8.39 10.71 -6.42
C GLU A 78 7.42 10.74 -5.22
N ALA A 79 7.92 10.46 -4.01
CA ALA A 79 7.18 10.46 -2.76
C ALA A 79 5.83 9.70 -2.81
N PHE A 80 5.80 8.51 -3.42
CA PHE A 80 4.57 7.71 -3.60
C PHE A 80 3.79 7.43 -2.32
N PHE A 81 4.46 7.33 -1.16
CA PHE A 81 3.81 7.11 0.13
C PHE A 81 2.84 8.23 0.57
N VAL A 82 2.84 9.40 -0.07
CA VAL A 82 1.89 10.48 0.27
C VAL A 82 0.87 10.75 -0.84
N ARG A 83 0.77 9.86 -1.84
CA ARG A 83 0.03 10.10 -3.10
C ARG A 83 -1.26 9.29 -3.27
N SER A 84 -1.66 8.48 -2.30
CA SER A 84 -2.89 7.67 -2.37
C SER A 84 -3.63 7.69 -1.02
N ASP A 85 -4.82 7.09 -0.96
CA ASP A 85 -5.81 7.24 0.11
C ASP A 85 -5.30 6.94 1.52
N HIS A 86 -4.37 5.99 1.66
CA HIS A 86 -3.71 5.67 2.93
C HIS A 86 -3.15 6.89 3.65
N TYR A 87 -2.69 7.89 2.91
CA TYR A 87 -2.10 9.08 3.51
C TYR A 87 -3.11 9.86 4.36
N ARG A 88 -4.41 9.81 4.04
CA ARG A 88 -5.46 10.41 4.88
C ARG A 88 -5.55 9.76 6.25
N PHE A 89 -5.26 8.47 6.35
CA PHE A 89 -5.19 7.74 7.62
C PHE A 89 -3.90 8.07 8.37
N VAL A 90 -2.77 8.21 7.67
CA VAL A 90 -1.50 8.70 8.23
C VAL A 90 -1.69 10.07 8.90
N GLN A 91 -2.42 10.99 8.26
CA GLN A 91 -2.74 12.32 8.80
C GLN A 91 -3.59 12.27 10.09
N GLN A 92 -4.27 11.16 10.36
CA GLN A 92 -4.99 10.90 11.61
C GLN A 92 -4.15 10.13 12.64
N GLY A 93 -2.85 9.95 12.40
CA GLY A 93 -1.93 9.23 13.26
C GLY A 93 -2.06 7.70 13.17
N ILE A 94 -2.68 7.18 12.11
CA ILE A 94 -2.93 5.74 11.94
C ILE A 94 -1.82 5.12 11.07
N PRO A 95 -1.06 4.13 11.58
CA PRO A 95 -0.07 3.41 10.79
C PRO A 95 -0.69 2.84 9.51
N SER A 96 -0.07 3.13 8.37
CA SER A 96 -0.63 2.77 7.07
C SER A 96 0.43 2.20 6.14
N ILE A 97 0.02 1.28 5.27
CA ILE A 97 0.87 0.65 4.26
C ILE A 97 0.17 0.65 2.90
N PHE A 98 0.94 0.81 1.84
CA PHE A 98 0.51 0.78 0.47
C PHE A 98 1.46 -0.09 -0.34
N LEU A 99 0.95 -1.07 -1.06
CA LEU A 99 1.78 -2.06 -1.74
C LEU A 99 1.72 -1.88 -3.25
N TRP A 100 2.87 -1.96 -3.91
CA TRP A 100 2.98 -2.21 -5.34
C TRP A 100 3.72 -3.52 -5.62
N PRO A 101 3.41 -4.22 -6.72
CA PRO A 101 4.34 -5.15 -7.34
C PRO A 101 5.69 -4.46 -7.61
N GLY A 102 6.78 -5.14 -7.31
CA GLY A 102 8.13 -4.58 -7.37
C GLY A 102 8.78 -4.67 -8.74
N GLU A 103 9.91 -3.98 -8.89
CA GLU A 103 10.56 -3.79 -10.19
C GLU A 103 11.67 -4.79 -10.51
N ARG A 104 11.88 -5.81 -9.67
CA ARG A 104 12.90 -6.84 -9.94
C ARG A 104 12.49 -7.69 -11.15
N GLY A 105 13.49 -8.25 -11.83
CA GLY A 105 13.27 -9.15 -12.96
C GLY A 105 12.52 -8.42 -14.09
N PRO A 106 11.35 -8.92 -14.53
CA PRO A 106 10.56 -8.27 -15.57
C PRO A 106 9.85 -6.99 -15.09
N GLY A 107 9.86 -6.71 -13.77
CA GLY A 107 9.00 -5.69 -13.17
C GLY A 107 9.28 -4.28 -13.64
N LYS A 108 10.55 -3.86 -13.73
CA LYS A 108 10.89 -2.52 -14.23
C LYS A 108 10.31 -2.27 -15.62
N ALA A 109 10.49 -3.21 -16.55
CA ALA A 109 9.96 -3.07 -17.91
C ALA A 109 8.42 -3.05 -17.92
N GLY A 110 7.78 -3.87 -17.07
CA GLY A 110 6.32 -3.90 -16.94
C GLY A 110 5.74 -2.60 -16.36
N VAL A 111 6.32 -2.08 -15.29
CA VAL A 111 5.93 -0.81 -14.67
C VAL A 111 6.14 0.35 -15.64
N ASP A 112 7.34 0.48 -16.23
CA ASP A 112 7.63 1.55 -17.18
C ASP A 112 6.68 1.49 -18.40
N ALA A 113 6.36 0.29 -18.90
CA ALA A 113 5.42 0.13 -20.02
C ALA A 113 3.99 0.53 -19.65
N PHE A 114 3.50 0.15 -18.46
CA PHE A 114 2.16 0.53 -17.99
C PHE A 114 2.05 2.03 -17.78
N LEU A 115 3.02 2.64 -17.07
CA LEU A 115 3.03 4.08 -16.81
C LEU A 115 3.12 4.91 -18.11
N ALA A 116 3.90 4.46 -19.09
CA ALA A 116 4.03 5.16 -20.36
C ALA A 116 2.77 5.06 -21.23
N ASN A 117 2.09 3.91 -21.22
CA ASN A 117 1.10 3.60 -22.27
C ASN A 117 -0.34 3.54 -21.78
N ASN A 118 -0.60 3.17 -20.52
CA ASN A 118 -1.95 2.87 -20.04
C ASN A 118 -2.38 3.73 -18.85
N TYR A 119 -1.47 4.13 -17.97
CA TYR A 119 -1.82 4.93 -16.80
C TYR A 119 -2.57 6.22 -17.18
N HIS A 120 -3.76 6.43 -16.57
CA HIS A 120 -4.67 7.56 -16.83
C HIS A 120 -5.11 7.70 -18.29
N LYS A 121 -5.16 6.60 -19.05
CA LYS A 121 -5.58 6.58 -20.45
C LYS A 121 -6.74 5.60 -20.67
N PRO A 122 -7.52 5.77 -21.76
CA PRO A 122 -8.58 4.83 -22.11
C PRO A 122 -8.11 3.38 -22.32
N SER A 123 -6.81 3.15 -22.54
CA SER A 123 -6.20 1.82 -22.69
C SER A 123 -5.92 1.11 -21.36
N ASP A 124 -6.20 1.74 -20.21
CA ASP A 124 -6.25 1.04 -18.92
C ASP A 124 -7.51 0.19 -18.83
N GLU A 125 -7.49 -0.93 -19.54
CA GLU A 125 -8.62 -1.84 -19.71
C GLU A 125 -8.23 -3.31 -19.43
N LEU A 126 -9.23 -4.18 -19.32
CA LEU A 126 -9.00 -5.61 -19.06
C LEU A 126 -8.23 -6.30 -20.20
N VAL A 127 -8.48 -5.87 -21.44
CA VAL A 127 -7.82 -6.42 -22.64
C VAL A 127 -6.74 -5.44 -23.08
N GLN A 128 -5.55 -5.58 -22.50
CA GLN A 128 -4.40 -4.73 -22.79
C GLN A 128 -3.16 -5.58 -23.17
N THR A 129 -2.13 -4.93 -23.69
CA THR A 129 -0.85 -5.57 -24.01
C THR A 129 0.28 -4.87 -23.23
N PRO A 130 1.05 -5.60 -22.40
CA PRO A 130 0.91 -7.03 -22.07
C PRO A 130 -0.39 -7.34 -21.32
N ALA A 131 -0.92 -8.56 -21.50
CA ALA A 131 -2.13 -8.99 -20.81
C ALA A 131 -1.94 -9.00 -19.29
N ILE A 132 -3.04 -8.85 -18.55
CA ILE A 132 -3.04 -9.04 -17.10
C ILE A 132 -2.62 -10.48 -16.78
N ASP A 133 -1.59 -10.62 -15.95
CA ASP A 133 -1.18 -11.88 -15.34
C ASP A 133 -2.01 -12.13 -14.08
N TRP A 134 -3.10 -12.87 -14.26
CA TRP A 134 -4.03 -13.21 -13.17
C TRP A 134 -3.39 -14.03 -12.05
N GLU A 135 -2.35 -14.82 -12.33
CA GLU A 135 -1.62 -15.53 -11.28
C GLU A 135 -0.90 -14.53 -10.36
N SER A 136 -0.31 -13.49 -10.94
CA SER A 136 0.22 -12.36 -10.17
C SER A 136 -0.87 -11.59 -9.45
N GLY A 137 -2.03 -11.36 -10.07
CA GLY A 137 -3.19 -10.77 -9.37
C GLY A 137 -3.56 -11.52 -8.09
N VAL A 138 -3.67 -12.85 -8.16
CA VAL A 138 -3.96 -13.69 -6.98
C VAL A 138 -2.88 -13.56 -5.91
N ARG A 139 -1.60 -13.65 -6.29
CA ARG A 139 -0.48 -13.52 -5.35
C ARG A 139 -0.46 -12.15 -4.67
N PHE A 140 -0.71 -11.08 -5.42
CA PHE A 140 -0.69 -9.72 -4.89
C PHE A 140 -1.84 -9.48 -3.89
N VAL A 141 -3.04 -9.98 -4.20
CA VAL A 141 -4.18 -9.93 -3.27
C VAL A 141 -3.92 -10.79 -2.03
N ASP A 142 -3.28 -11.96 -2.17
CA ASP A 142 -2.93 -12.81 -1.03
C ASP A 142 -1.97 -12.11 -0.06
N VAL A 143 -0.97 -11.36 -0.55
CA VAL A 143 -0.09 -10.57 0.34
C VAL A 143 -0.88 -9.51 1.12
N ASN A 144 -1.73 -8.75 0.44
CA ASN A 144 -2.57 -7.73 1.08
C ASN A 144 -3.49 -8.36 2.14
N TYR A 145 -4.12 -9.50 1.80
CA TYR A 145 -4.95 -10.26 2.72
C TYR A 145 -4.17 -10.73 3.95
N ARG A 146 -2.99 -11.33 3.77
CA ARG A 146 -2.14 -11.81 4.88
C ARG A 146 -1.72 -10.68 5.80
N ILE A 147 -1.38 -9.50 5.27
CA ILE A 147 -1.08 -8.33 6.08
C ILE A 147 -2.28 -7.93 6.92
N ALA A 148 -3.45 -7.76 6.28
CA ALA A 148 -4.67 -7.39 6.97
C ALA A 148 -5.07 -8.42 8.03
N ARG A 149 -4.92 -9.73 7.72
CA ARG A 149 -5.22 -10.82 8.64
C ARG A 149 -4.27 -10.86 9.83
N ALA A 150 -2.97 -10.70 9.61
CA ALA A 150 -1.97 -10.67 10.66
C ALA A 150 -2.17 -9.46 11.60
N ILE A 151 -2.61 -8.32 11.08
CA ILE A 151 -2.99 -7.15 11.90
C ILE A 151 -4.25 -7.47 12.72
N ALA A 152 -5.27 -8.07 12.10
CA ALA A 152 -6.54 -8.35 12.76
C ALA A 152 -6.44 -9.43 13.86
N ASP A 153 -5.59 -10.44 13.65
CA ASP A 153 -5.40 -11.55 14.59
C ASP A 153 -4.27 -11.31 15.60
N GLY A 154 -3.49 -10.24 15.43
CA GLY A 154 -2.34 -9.95 16.27
C GLY A 154 -2.72 -9.48 17.67
N ASP A 155 -1.98 -9.93 18.68
CA ASP A 155 -2.15 -9.49 20.07
C ASP A 155 -1.81 -8.01 20.29
N GLN A 156 -1.09 -7.40 19.35
CA GLN A 156 -0.61 -6.01 19.43
C GLN A 156 -1.11 -5.22 18.22
N LYS A 157 -1.66 -4.04 18.49
CA LYS A 157 -2.00 -3.06 17.46
C LYS A 157 -0.71 -2.61 16.75
N PRO A 158 -0.75 -2.33 15.44
CA PRO A 158 0.37 -1.70 14.76
C PRO A 158 0.72 -0.34 15.39
N MET A 159 2.01 -0.01 15.42
CA MET A 159 2.53 1.21 16.05
C MET A 159 3.55 1.87 15.15
N TRP A 160 3.66 3.20 15.26
CA TRP A 160 4.74 3.94 14.63
C TRP A 160 6.08 3.56 15.25
N ASN A 161 7.13 3.64 14.45
CA ASN A 161 8.49 3.52 14.95
C ASN A 161 8.81 4.74 15.82
N LYS A 162 9.61 4.54 16.88
CA LYS A 162 9.98 5.62 17.79
C LYS A 162 10.71 6.73 17.03
N GLY A 163 10.26 7.98 17.17
CA GLY A 163 10.84 9.13 16.48
C GLY A 163 10.50 9.21 14.99
N ASP A 164 9.57 8.38 14.50
CA ASP A 164 9.09 8.48 13.13
C ASP A 164 8.47 9.86 12.86
N PHE A 165 8.77 10.43 11.69
CA PHE A 165 8.32 11.75 11.30
C PHE A 165 6.79 11.85 11.29
N PHE A 166 6.10 10.94 10.60
CA PHE A 166 4.66 10.96 10.45
C PHE A 166 3.96 10.67 11.77
N GLY A 167 4.44 9.67 12.50
CA GLY A 167 3.96 9.38 13.84
C GLY A 167 4.04 10.59 14.76
N THR A 168 5.15 11.33 14.74
CA THR A 168 5.36 12.50 15.62
C THR A 168 4.49 13.68 15.21
N VAL A 169 4.43 13.98 13.90
CA VAL A 169 3.68 15.11 13.34
C VAL A 169 2.18 14.94 13.54
N PHE A 170 1.65 13.73 13.34
CA PHE A 170 0.21 13.45 13.40
C PHE A 170 -0.26 12.84 14.72
N GLY A 171 0.59 12.79 15.73
CA GLY A 171 0.21 12.36 17.09
C GLY A 171 -0.13 10.87 17.20
N GLY A 172 0.54 10.03 16.41
CA GLY A 172 0.37 8.59 16.42
C GLY A 172 0.87 7.93 17.72
N ALA A 173 0.31 6.75 18.03
CA ALA A 173 0.72 5.96 19.19
C ALA A 173 2.22 5.61 19.14
N MET A 174 2.90 5.75 20.29
CA MET A 174 4.32 5.42 20.49
C MET A 174 5.32 6.21 19.62
N ALA A 175 4.90 7.31 19.00
CA ALA A 175 5.79 8.13 18.20
C ALA A 175 6.82 8.95 19.00
N LYS A 176 6.57 9.19 20.30
CA LYS A 176 7.45 9.95 21.22
C LYS A 176 8.28 9.03 22.11
#